data_AF-A0A4Q3UWG8-F1
#
_entry.id   AF-A0A4Q3UWG8-F1
#
_cell.length_a   1.000
_cell.length_b   1.000
_cell.length_c   1.000
_cell.angle_alpha   90.00
_cell.angle_beta   90.00
_cell.angle_gamma   90.00
#
_symmetry.space_group_name_H-M   'P 1'
#
loop_
_entity.id
_entity.type
_entity.pdbx_description
1 polymer ?
#
loop_
_entity_poly.entity_id
_entity_poly.type
_entity_poly.pdbx_seq_one_letter_code
_entity_poly.pdbx_strand_id
1 'polypeptide(L)'
;MMVLYSGTTDPYSHRCRFVLFEKGMDFEIRDVDLFAKPEDIALMNPYNEVPILVERDLILYESHIINEYIDERFPHPQLMPGDPVARARVRLFLLNFEKELFAHVN
;
A
#
# COMPACT_ATOMS: atom_id res chain seq x y z
N MET A 1 3.64 -9.23 -13.12
CA MET A 1 2.93 -9.76 -11.95
C MET A 1 3.37 -8.90 -10.78
N MET A 2 2.42 -8.35 -10.03
CA MET A 2 2.71 -7.55 -8.84
C MET A 2 3.09 -8.47 -7.69
N VAL A 3 4.12 -8.11 -6.93
CA VAL A 3 4.52 -8.78 -5.70
C VAL A 3 4.40 -7.77 -4.56
N LEU A 4 3.57 -8.07 -3.57
CA LEU A 4 3.44 -7.27 -2.36
C LEU A 4 4.20 -7.94 -1.23
N TYR A 5 5.28 -7.32 -0.77
CA TYR A 5 5.92 -7.67 0.49
C TYR A 5 5.08 -7.09 1.62
N SER A 6 4.53 -7.97 2.45
CA SER A 6 3.42 -7.67 3.36
C SER A 6 3.74 -8.20 4.75
N GLY A 7 3.65 -7.36 5.78
CA GLY A 7 3.72 -7.84 7.15
C GLY A 7 2.43 -8.56 7.54
N THR A 8 2.54 -9.76 8.12
CA THR A 8 1.38 -10.61 8.43
C THR A 8 0.32 -9.86 9.24
N THR A 9 0.74 -9.18 10.30
CA THR A 9 -0.09 -8.42 11.25
C THR A 9 0.02 -6.90 11.08
N ASP A 10 0.68 -6.42 10.02
CA ASP A 10 0.87 -4.99 9.79
C ASP A 10 -0.41 -4.36 9.18
N PRO A 11 -1.01 -3.34 9.83
CA PRO A 11 -2.20 -2.67 9.32
C PRO A 11 -1.94 -1.90 8.02
N TYR A 12 -0.74 -1.36 7.79
CA TYR A 12 -0.43 -0.66 6.54
C TYR A 12 -0.41 -1.64 5.37
N SER A 13 0.24 -2.78 5.55
CA SER A 13 0.24 -3.92 4.64
C SER A 13 -1.16 -4.47 4.41
N HIS A 14 -2.02 -4.47 5.44
CA HIS A 14 -3.41 -4.90 5.30
C HIS A 14 -4.22 -4.02 4.36
N ARG A 15 -4.01 -2.69 4.38
CA ARG A 15 -4.66 -1.77 3.43
C ARG A 15 -4.34 -2.16 1.98
N CYS A 16 -3.07 -2.45 1.67
CA CYS A 16 -2.66 -2.86 0.32
C CYS A 16 -3.22 -4.22 -0.06
N ARG A 17 -3.28 -5.18 0.86
CA ARG A 17 -3.96 -6.47 0.65
C ARG A 17 -5.41 -6.24 0.25
N PHE A 18 -6.17 -5.43 0.99
CA PHE A 18 -7.57 -5.15 0.64
C PHE A 18 -7.73 -4.58 -0.76
N VAL A 19 -6.92 -3.58 -1.12
CA VAL A 19 -6.99 -2.97 -2.45
C VAL A 19 -6.71 -4.02 -3.54
N LEU A 20 -5.65 -4.82 -3.40
CA LEU A 20 -5.33 -5.87 -4.37
C LEU A 20 -6.46 -6.90 -4.54
N PHE A 21 -7.05 -7.34 -3.42
CA PHE A 21 -8.18 -8.28 -3.44
C PHE A 21 -9.44 -7.67 -4.06
N GLU A 22 -9.78 -6.41 -3.75
CA GLU A 22 -10.92 -5.70 -4.34
C GLU A 22 -10.76 -5.49 -5.86
N LYS A 23 -9.53 -5.27 -6.33
CA LYS A 23 -9.26 -5.19 -7.78
C LYS A 23 -9.36 -6.54 -8.49
N GLY A 24 -9.29 -7.66 -7.77
CA GLY A 24 -9.35 -9.00 -8.35
C GLY A 24 -8.23 -9.30 -9.34
N MET A 25 -7.05 -8.71 -9.15
CA MET A 25 -5.90 -8.84 -10.04
C MET A 25 -5.02 -10.04 -9.69
N ASP A 26 -4.19 -10.49 -10.63
CA ASP A 26 -3.13 -11.47 -10.34
C ASP A 26 -1.96 -10.78 -9.59
N PHE A 27 -1.76 -11.18 -8.34
CA PHE A 27 -0.65 -10.74 -7.49
C PHE A 27 -0.14 -11.87 -6.60
N GLU A 28 1.09 -11.71 -6.13
CA GLU A 28 1.70 -12.57 -5.11
C GLU A 28 1.84 -11.75 -3.81
N ILE A 29 1.40 -12.31 -2.67
CA ILE A 29 1.74 -11.77 -1.35
C ILE A 29 2.95 -12.53 -0.84
N ARG A 30 4.05 -11.81 -0.60
CA ARG A 30 5.20 -12.32 0.14
C ARG A 30 5.09 -11.88 1.59
N ASP A 31 4.81 -12.84 2.45
CA ASP A 31 4.69 -12.59 3.88
C ASP A 31 6.07 -12.31 4.48
N VAL A 32 6.16 -11.24 5.26
CA VAL A 32 7.40 -10.76 5.89
C VAL A 32 7.23 -10.80 7.40
N ASP A 33 8.10 -11.55 8.07
CA ASP A 33 8.20 -11.51 9.53
C ASP A 33 8.79 -10.15 9.96
N LEU A 34 8.00 -9.35 10.68
CA LEU A 34 8.39 -8.02 11.14
C LEU A 34 9.48 -8.06 12.21
N PHE A 35 9.62 -9.19 12.93
CA PHE A 35 10.64 -9.39 13.96
C PHE A 35 11.96 -9.95 13.40
N ALA A 36 11.90 -10.51 12.18
CA ALA A 36 13.04 -11.10 11.48
C ALA A 36 13.03 -10.70 10.00
N LYS A 37 12.98 -9.38 9.73
CA LYS A 37 12.92 -8.85 8.38
C LYS A 37 14.15 -9.28 7.57
N PRO A 38 13.98 -9.84 6.36
CA PRO A 38 15.11 -10.14 5.50
C PRO A 38 15.81 -8.86 5.01
N GLU A 39 17.11 -8.97 4.71
CA GLU A 39 17.96 -7.81 4.36
C GLU A 39 17.51 -7.10 3.06
N ASP A 40 16.82 -7.83 2.18
CA ASP A 40 16.29 -7.30 0.92
C ASP A 40 15.23 -6.21 1.12
N ILE A 41 14.51 -6.22 2.25
CA ILE A 41 13.53 -5.17 2.59
C ILE A 41 14.22 -3.80 2.67
N ALA A 42 15.38 -3.71 3.32
CA ALA A 42 16.14 -2.47 3.43
C ALA A 42 16.76 -2.03 2.09
N LEU A 43 17.00 -2.96 1.16
CA LEU A 43 17.48 -2.66 -0.19
C LEU A 43 16.37 -2.08 -1.07
N MET A 44 15.12 -2.49 -0.86
CA MET A 44 13.96 -2.01 -1.62
C MET A 44 13.33 -0.75 -1.01
N ASN A 45 13.30 -0.64 0.32
CA ASN A 45 12.79 0.50 1.05
C ASN A 45 13.86 0.98 2.05
N PRO A 46 14.43 2.19 1.87
CA PRO A 46 15.48 2.71 2.76
C PRO A 46 15.03 2.90 4.22
N TYR A 47 13.71 2.92 4.48
CA TYR A 47 13.13 2.97 5.82
C TYR A 47 13.02 1.58 6.49
N ASN A 48 13.35 0.50 5.76
CA ASN A 48 13.27 -0.88 6.23
C ASN A 48 11.87 -1.26 6.74
N GLU A 49 10.85 -0.79 6.03
CA GLU A 49 9.43 -0.95 6.37
C GLU A 49 8.67 -1.67 5.26
N VAL A 50 7.56 -2.29 5.64
CA VAL A 50 6.55 -2.85 4.73
C VAL A 50 5.26 -2.05 4.91
N PRO A 51 4.35 -1.99 3.91
CA PRO A 51 4.36 -2.73 2.64
C PRO A 51 5.32 -2.19 1.58
N ILE A 52 5.77 -3.09 0.70
CA ILE A 52 6.50 -2.75 -0.53
C ILE A 52 5.83 -3.44 -1.72
N LEU A 53 5.47 -2.68 -2.75
CA LEU A 53 5.00 -3.20 -4.02
C LEU A 53 6.15 -3.25 -5.02
N VAL A 54 6.41 -4.42 -5.57
CA VAL A 54 7.37 -4.62 -6.67
C VAL A 54 6.64 -5.06 -7.92
N GLU A 55 6.90 -4.36 -9.02
CA GLU A 55 6.42 -4.78 -10.33
C GLU A 55 7.42 -4.43 -11.44
N ARG A 56 8.07 -5.45 -12.00
CA ARG A 56 9.20 -5.27 -12.94
C ARG A 56 10.28 -4.42 -12.27
N ASP A 57 10.59 -3.25 -12.83
CA ASP A 57 11.60 -2.33 -12.31
C ASP A 57 11.02 -1.28 -11.35
N LEU A 58 9.70 -1.28 -11.14
CA LEU A 58 9.03 -0.37 -10.22
C LEU A 58 9.05 -0.93 -8.80
N ILE A 59 9.53 -0.12 -7.85
CA ILE A 59 9.45 -0.38 -6.41
C ILE A 59 8.75 0.81 -5.77
N LEU A 60 7.65 0.55 -5.07
CA LEU A 60 6.90 1.54 -4.30
C LEU A 60 6.80 1.10 -2.84
N TYR A 61 6.98 2.05 -1.93
CA TYR A 61 6.66 1.95 -0.51
C TYR A 61 5.66 3.06 -0.16
N GLU A 62 5.22 3.13 1.10
CA GLU A 62 4.06 3.90 1.57
C GLU A 62 2.71 3.33 1.08
N SER A 63 1.91 2.81 2.02
CA SER A 63 0.65 2.12 1.69
C SER A 63 -0.31 2.97 0.86
N HIS A 64 -0.39 4.29 1.12
CA HIS A 64 -1.27 5.19 0.38
C HIS A 64 -0.79 5.45 -1.05
N ILE A 65 0.53 5.54 -1.29
CA ILE A 65 1.11 5.69 -2.63
C ILE A 65 0.91 4.41 -3.44
N ILE A 66 1.18 3.25 -2.84
CA ILE A 66 0.93 1.93 -3.44
C ILE A 66 -0.54 1.81 -3.88
N ASN A 67 -1.46 2.18 -3.01
CA ASN A 67 -2.89 2.03 -3.28
C ASN A 67 -3.41 3.00 -4.34
N GLU A 68 -2.95 4.26 -4.35
CA GLU A 68 -3.29 5.19 -5.43
C GLU A 68 -2.77 4.69 -6.79
N TYR A 69 -1.53 4.19 -6.84
CA TYR A 69 -0.97 3.58 -8.05
C TYR A 69 -1.83 2.42 -8.58
N ILE A 70 -2.24 1.51 -7.69
CA ILE A 70 -3.08 0.37 -8.06
C ILE A 70 -4.47 0.85 -8.54
N ASP A 71 -5.07 1.85 -7.88
CA ASP A 71 -6.38 2.38 -8.26
C ASP A 71 -6.35 3.07 -9.64
N GLU A 72 -5.31 3.86 -9.91
CA GLU A 72 -5.13 4.53 -11.20
C GLU A 72 -4.86 3.54 -12.34
N ARG A 73 -4.06 2.50 -12.10
CA ARG A 73 -3.74 1.49 -13.10
C ARG A 73 -4.89 0.53 -13.39
N PHE A 74 -5.67 0.19 -12.37
CA PHE A 74 -6.80 -0.72 -12.44
C PHE A 74 -8.07 -0.01 -11.96
N PRO A 75 -8.73 0.80 -12.82
CA PRO A 75 -9.81 1.69 -12.38
C PRO A 75 -11.13 0.99 -12.01
N HIS A 76 -11.16 -0.34 -11.94
CA HIS A 76 -12.37 -1.12 -11.64
C HIS A 76 -12.12 -2.12 -10.48
N PRO A 77 -12.94 -2.09 -9.41
CA PRO A 77 -13.86 -1.01 -9.06
C PRO A 77 -13.08 0.27 -8.70
N GLN A 78 -13.59 1.45 -9.04
CA GLN A 78 -12.93 2.71 -8.70
C GLN A 78 -12.97 2.96 -7.19
N LEU A 79 -11.80 3.18 -6.56
CA LEU A 79 -11.70 3.39 -5.11
C LEU A 79 -11.64 4.88 -4.74
N MET A 80 -10.96 5.70 -5.54
CA MET A 80 -10.94 7.16 -5.38
C MET A 80 -11.96 7.84 -6.28
N PRO A 81 -12.67 8.90 -5.83
CA PRO A 81 -13.64 9.59 -6.66
C PRO A 81 -13.05 10.12 -7.99
N GLY A 82 -13.84 10.03 -9.06
CA GLY A 82 -13.46 10.58 -10.38
C GLY A 82 -13.50 12.11 -10.41
N ASP A 83 -14.46 12.70 -9.69
CA ASP A 83 -14.59 14.15 -9.55
C ASP A 83 -13.40 14.76 -8.78
N PRO A 84 -12.71 15.79 -9.31
CA PRO A 84 -11.54 16.37 -8.68
C PRO A 84 -11.81 16.97 -7.29
N VAL A 85 -12.98 17.56 -7.06
CA VAL A 85 -13.33 18.20 -5.78
C VAL A 85 -13.54 17.13 -4.71
N ALA A 86 -14.30 16.07 -5.02
CA ALA A 86 -14.48 14.93 -4.15
C ALA A 86 -13.16 14.21 -3.87
N ARG A 87 -12.34 13.97 -4.91
CA ARG A 87 -11.01 13.33 -4.76
C ARG A 87 -10.10 14.12 -3.82
N ALA A 88 -10.08 15.46 -3.92
CA ALA A 88 -9.31 16.31 -3.03
C ALA A 88 -9.78 16.20 -1.56
N ARG A 89 -11.10 16.13 -1.33
CA ARG A 89 -11.65 15.94 0.02
C ARG A 89 -11.28 14.58 0.62
N VAL A 90 -11.33 13.51 -0.18
CA VAL A 90 -10.91 12.17 0.27
C VAL A 90 -9.41 12.17 0.60
N ARG A 91 -8.55 12.74 -0.25
CA ARG A 91 -7.11 12.85 0.03
C ARG A 91 -6.81 13.64 1.31
N LEU A 92 -7.53 14.74 1.56
CA LEU A 92 -7.40 15.48 2.81
C LEU A 92 -7.81 14.63 4.02
N PHE A 93 -8.87 13.83 3.89
CA PHE A 93 -9.32 12.94 4.95
C PHE A 93 -8.31 11.82 5.23
N LEU A 94 -7.73 11.22 4.19
CA LEU A 94 -6.65 10.24 4.31
C LEU A 94 -5.42 10.85 5.01
N LEU A 95 -5.03 12.07 4.65
CA LEU A 95 -3.93 12.77 5.33
C LEU A 95 -4.22 12.97 6.83
N ASN A 96 -5.45 13.33 7.18
CA ASN A 96 -5.84 13.48 8.58
C ASN A 96 -5.83 12.13 9.32
N PHE A 97 -6.21 11.03 8.67
CA PHE A 97 -6.06 9.69 9.24
C PHE A 97 -4.59 9.36 9.53
N GLU A 98 -3.66 9.68 8.64
CA GLU A 98 -2.24 9.47 8.91
C GLU A 98 -1.77 10.26 10.14
N LYS A 99 -2.16 11.54 10.23
CA LYS A 99 -1.71 12.42 11.32
C LYS A 99 -2.34 12.14 12.67
N GLU A 100 -3.63 11.83 12.69
CA GLU A 100 -4.42 11.82 13.94
C GLU A 100 -4.76 10.41 14.43
N LEU A 101 -4.67 9.39 13.57
CA LEU A 101 -4.99 8.00 13.92
C LEU A 101 -3.78 7.09 13.77
N PHE A 102 -3.16 7.05 12.59
CA PHE A 102 -2.09 6.10 12.30
C PHE A 102 -0.76 6.49 12.96
N ALA A 103 -0.59 7.75 13.34
CA ALA A 103 0.48 8.17 14.26
C ALA A 103 0.48 7.45 15.62
N HIS A 104 -0.63 6.77 15.99
CA HIS A 104 -0.76 5.98 17.22
C HIS A 104 -0.70 4.47 17.00
N VAL A 105 -0.50 4.03 15.76
CA VAL A 105 -0.39 2.62 15.39
C VAL A 105 1.10 2.24 15.46
N ASN A 106 1.43 1.30 16.34
CA ASN A 106 2.78 0.76 16.54
C ASN A 106 3.03 -0.46 15.65
#